data_AF-A0AAU1PM23-F1
#
_entry.id   AF-A0AAU1PM23-F1
#
_cell.length_a   1.000
_cell.length_b   1.000
_cell.length_c   1.000
_cell.angle_alpha   90.00
_cell.angle_beta   90.00
_cell.angle_gamma   90.00
#
_symmetry.space_group_name_H-M   'P 1'
#
loop_
_entity.id
_entity.type
_entity.pdbx_description
1 polymer ?
#
loop_
_entity_poly.entity_id
_entity_poly.type
_entity_poly.pdbx_seq_one_letter_code
_entity_poly.pdbx_strand_id
1 'polypeptide(L)'
;MAVARPEGEAESAAMPGAEATGESAAVPGAEAAGESAAVPGAEAAGESAAVPGAEAAGGGASPRRSLRRRLGGTVVLLVLAMLFFLPWWTLFASGADWPFPVFLAGTVVFASWLVSFPFLMAAGHGHRRVDRAARVADSTLGVVWVLFTWSALGGLAHLVLIGLDVGGADRARIIAVAVAVVSAVLLAWGHYEAMRVPRVKRLDVHVPRLGGGLDGTRVVVLADTHFGPIDRAAWSARVTEAVNALDADVVVHAGDIADGTPAQRREQSAPLGTIRSRLAKVYVTGNHEYFGEAQGWLDRMAELGWEPLHNRHVVVEHGGDFLVLAGVDDVTAESSGLAGHRANLLGALAGADPDRPVLLVAHQPKYVRQAAAAGIDLQVSGHTHGGQIWPFNFLVRIDQPVVHGLSRHGERTQLYTSRGAGFWGPPFRVFAPSEITLLTLRSGGEAATAERTGGRTADGTDLTAGTGVDDS
;
A
#
# COMPACT_ATOMS: atom_id res chain seq x y z
N MET A 1 -39.96 -35.03 26.82
CA MET A 1 -39.41 -34.01 27.74
C MET A 1 -38.61 -33.03 26.90
N ALA A 2 -39.12 -31.90 26.39
CA ALA A 2 -40.39 -31.18 26.61
C ALA A 2 -40.59 -30.54 28.00
N VAL A 3 -41.08 -29.28 27.98
CA VAL A 3 -41.54 -28.41 29.09
C VAL A 3 -40.42 -27.78 29.95
N ALA A 4 -40.40 -26.48 30.32
CA ALA A 4 -41.00 -25.22 29.78
C ALA A 4 -40.39 -23.96 30.49
N ARG A 5 -40.74 -22.74 30.04
CA ARG A 5 -40.62 -21.46 30.79
C ARG A 5 -41.89 -21.19 31.63
N PRO A 6 -41.86 -20.23 32.59
CA PRO A 6 -42.32 -18.83 32.39
C PRO A 6 -41.18 -17.80 32.67
N GLU A 7 -41.20 -16.49 32.38
CA GLU A 7 -42.22 -15.43 32.10
C GLU A 7 -42.69 -14.56 33.30
N GLY A 8 -42.95 -13.26 33.03
CA GLY A 8 -43.02 -12.11 33.95
C GLY A 8 -41.81 -11.16 33.75
N GLU A 9 -41.88 -9.90 33.27
CA GLU A 9 -42.70 -8.70 33.65
C GLU A 9 -42.28 -8.06 34.98
N ALA A 10 -42.26 -6.73 35.18
CA ALA A 10 -42.22 -5.55 34.29
C ALA A 10 -41.89 -4.29 35.14
N GLU A 11 -41.77 -3.11 34.52
CA GLU A 11 -41.66 -1.76 35.16
C GLU A 11 -40.42 -1.52 36.06
N SER A 12 -40.11 -0.31 36.55
CA SER A 12 -40.21 1.09 36.09
C SER A 12 -39.97 1.97 37.34
N ALA A 13 -38.88 2.74 37.36
CA ALA A 13 -38.65 3.75 38.40
C ALA A 13 -37.71 4.84 37.84
N ALA A 14 -37.94 6.10 38.20
CA ALA A 14 -37.23 7.24 37.63
C ALA A 14 -37.08 8.39 38.65
N MET A 15 -36.19 9.33 38.32
CA MET A 15 -35.99 10.63 39.00
C MET A 15 -35.39 10.54 40.43
N PRO A 16 -34.88 11.65 41.01
CA PRO A 16 -34.78 13.02 40.48
C PRO A 16 -33.34 13.56 40.34
N GLY A 17 -33.22 14.73 39.73
CA GLY A 17 -32.05 15.62 39.89
C GLY A 17 -32.38 16.83 40.75
N ALA A 18 -31.38 17.63 41.14
CA ALA A 18 -31.57 18.90 41.83
C ALA A 18 -30.49 19.94 41.44
N GLU A 19 -30.97 21.12 41.06
CA GLU A 19 -30.31 22.43 40.98
C GLU A 19 -30.12 23.01 42.42
N ALA A 20 -29.37 24.08 42.72
CA ALA A 20 -28.37 24.91 41.99
C ALA A 20 -27.62 25.80 43.03
N THR A 21 -27.02 26.92 42.57
CA THR A 21 -26.43 28.07 43.32
C THR A 21 -25.02 27.85 43.91
N GLY A 22 -24.16 28.87 43.98
CA GLY A 22 -24.23 30.21 43.37
C GLY A 22 -23.17 31.20 43.90
N GLU A 23 -22.78 32.18 43.06
CA GLU A 23 -22.02 33.40 43.40
C GLU A 23 -20.60 33.25 43.99
N SER A 24 -19.78 34.31 44.19
CA SER A 24 -19.47 35.52 43.38
C SER A 24 -18.38 36.35 44.09
N ALA A 25 -17.32 36.81 43.39
CA ALA A 25 -16.40 37.88 43.86
C ALA A 25 -15.50 38.37 42.72
N ALA A 26 -14.95 39.61 42.80
CA ALA A 26 -14.18 40.25 41.73
C ALA A 26 -13.06 41.19 42.23
N VAL A 27 -12.02 41.38 41.38
CA VAL A 27 -11.29 42.64 40.98
C VAL A 27 -11.03 43.71 42.08
N PRO A 28 -9.77 44.15 42.34
CA PRO A 28 -8.92 44.97 41.41
C PRO A 28 -7.38 44.68 41.49
N GLY A 29 -6.43 45.38 40.83
CA GLY A 29 -6.45 46.41 39.76
C GLY A 29 -5.33 47.49 39.88
N ALA A 30 -4.74 47.93 38.74
CA ALA A 30 -3.81 49.10 38.54
C ALA A 30 -2.40 49.04 39.21
N GLU A 31 -1.31 49.80 38.91
CA GLU A 31 -0.74 50.63 37.78
C GLU A 31 0.70 51.09 38.22
N ALA A 32 1.66 51.71 37.48
CA ALA A 32 1.99 51.95 36.05
C ALA A 32 3.45 52.53 35.90
N ALA A 33 3.98 52.66 34.66
CA ALA A 33 5.27 53.30 34.24
C ALA A 33 6.60 52.64 34.70
N GLY A 34 7.76 52.70 34.00
CA GLY A 34 8.18 53.28 32.69
C GLY A 34 9.51 52.58 32.23
N GLU A 35 10.37 53.05 31.30
CA GLU A 35 10.36 54.23 30.41
C GLU A 35 11.38 54.08 29.21
N SER A 36 11.60 55.16 28.44
CA SER A 36 12.49 55.48 27.29
C SER A 36 13.81 54.72 26.99
N ALA A 37 14.06 54.44 25.68
CA ALA A 37 15.28 54.91 24.97
C ALA A 37 15.23 54.77 23.40
N ALA A 38 15.27 55.91 22.70
CA ALA A 38 15.85 56.21 21.36
C ALA A 38 15.45 55.45 20.05
N VAL A 39 15.14 56.24 19.01
CA VAL A 39 15.18 55.92 17.55
C VAL A 39 15.95 57.06 16.84
N PRO A 40 16.58 56.86 15.67
CA PRO A 40 15.98 57.20 14.36
C PRO A 40 16.35 56.17 13.25
N GLY A 41 15.84 56.18 12.02
CA GLY A 41 14.94 57.06 11.23
C GLY A 41 15.36 56.97 9.74
N ALA A 42 14.57 57.27 8.71
CA ALA A 42 13.19 57.77 8.57
C ALA A 42 12.45 56.90 7.51
N GLU A 43 11.43 57.26 6.70
CA GLU A 43 10.71 58.51 6.41
C GLU A 43 9.23 58.21 6.02
N ALA A 44 8.50 59.08 5.30
CA ALA A 44 7.02 59.06 5.30
C ALA A 44 6.28 59.39 3.97
N ALA A 45 4.95 59.18 4.04
CA ALA A 45 3.83 59.76 3.27
C ALA A 45 3.19 58.93 2.12
N GLY A 46 1.84 58.95 2.06
CA GLY A 46 0.99 58.31 1.04
C GLY A 46 -0.41 57.95 1.57
N GLU A 47 -1.43 58.77 1.27
CA GLU A 47 -2.76 58.71 1.93
C GLU A 47 -3.76 57.67 1.39
N SER A 48 -4.57 57.16 2.34
CA SER A 48 -6.04 56.99 2.28
C SER A 48 -6.75 56.53 0.97
N ALA A 49 -7.39 55.35 1.06
CA ALA A 49 -8.75 55.14 0.56
C ALA A 49 -9.43 53.97 1.30
N ALA A 50 -10.70 54.11 1.68
CA ALA A 50 -11.48 53.06 2.34
C ALA A 50 -12.32 52.25 1.33
N VAL A 51 -12.53 50.96 1.60
CA VAL A 51 -13.38 50.07 0.78
C VAL A 51 -14.49 49.45 1.66
N PRO A 52 -15.78 49.74 1.40
CA PRO A 52 -16.91 49.14 2.11
C PRO A 52 -17.47 47.90 1.38
N GLY A 53 -18.26 47.10 2.10
CA GLY A 53 -19.23 46.16 1.50
C GLY A 53 -18.71 44.74 1.21
N ALA A 54 -18.83 43.85 2.20
CA ALA A 54 -18.70 42.41 2.00
C ALA A 54 -20.07 41.77 1.74
N GLU A 55 -20.54 41.77 0.49
CA GLU A 55 -21.73 41.00 0.09
C GLU A 55 -21.39 39.54 -0.25
N ALA A 56 -22.38 38.64 -0.07
CA ALA A 56 -22.19 37.20 -0.16
C ALA A 56 -22.09 36.68 -1.61
N ALA A 57 -20.87 36.41 -2.08
CA ALA A 57 -20.63 35.79 -3.38
C ALA A 57 -20.75 34.25 -3.33
N GLY A 58 -21.79 33.69 -3.97
CA GLY A 58 -21.99 32.24 -4.09
C GLY A 58 -20.87 31.54 -4.87
N GLY A 59 -20.40 30.39 -4.36
CA GLY A 59 -19.19 29.71 -4.82
C GLY A 59 -19.26 29.04 -6.21
N GLY A 60 -19.22 29.83 -7.28
CA GLY A 60 -19.08 29.35 -8.66
C GLY A 60 -17.72 28.70 -8.91
N ALA A 61 -17.68 27.40 -9.24
CA ALA A 61 -16.44 26.69 -9.54
C ALA A 61 -15.76 27.23 -10.82
N SER A 62 -14.51 27.69 -10.71
CA SER A 62 -13.83 28.43 -11.79
C SER A 62 -13.73 27.64 -13.11
N PRO A 63 -13.77 28.31 -14.30
CA PRO A 63 -13.84 27.64 -15.60
C PRO A 63 -12.71 26.63 -15.86
N ARG A 64 -11.50 26.87 -15.33
CA ARG A 64 -10.37 25.94 -15.43
C ARG A 64 -10.58 24.66 -14.60
N ARG A 65 -11.29 24.73 -13.46
CA ARG A 65 -11.65 23.57 -12.64
C ARG A 65 -12.78 22.76 -13.27
N SER A 66 -13.79 23.41 -13.84
CA SER A 66 -14.90 22.70 -14.53
C SER A 66 -14.44 22.03 -15.82
N LEU A 67 -13.57 22.67 -16.62
CA LEU A 67 -12.97 22.05 -17.81
C LEU A 67 -12.12 20.82 -17.46
N ARG A 68 -11.23 20.91 -16.46
CA ARG A 68 -10.44 19.75 -15.98
C ARG A 68 -11.33 18.58 -15.53
N ARG A 69 -12.41 18.86 -14.78
CA ARG A 69 -13.36 17.81 -14.33
C ARG A 69 -14.08 17.15 -15.51
N ARG A 70 -14.54 17.93 -16.51
CA ARG A 70 -15.17 17.39 -17.73
C ARG A 70 -14.19 16.52 -18.52
N LEU A 71 -12.97 17.01 -18.75
CA LEU A 71 -11.94 16.29 -19.50
C LEU A 71 -11.56 14.95 -18.81
N GLY A 72 -11.38 14.95 -17.50
CA GLY A 72 -11.15 13.74 -16.71
C GLY A 72 -12.30 12.74 -16.80
N GLY A 73 -13.56 13.21 -16.72
CA GLY A 73 -14.74 12.37 -16.92
C GLY A 73 -14.78 11.71 -18.29
N THR A 74 -14.49 12.46 -19.36
CA THR A 74 -14.40 11.90 -20.73
C THR A 74 -13.31 10.84 -20.83
N VAL A 75 -12.13 11.06 -20.25
CA VAL A 75 -11.03 10.07 -20.27
C VAL A 75 -11.44 8.78 -19.53
N VAL A 76 -12.08 8.88 -18.37
CA VAL A 76 -12.58 7.69 -17.64
C VAL A 76 -13.61 6.93 -18.47
N LEU A 77 -14.56 7.62 -19.12
CA LEU A 77 -15.55 6.98 -19.99
C LEU A 77 -14.91 6.27 -21.20
N LEU A 78 -13.89 6.88 -21.82
CA LEU A 78 -13.15 6.28 -22.93
C LEU A 78 -12.35 5.04 -22.49
N VAL A 79 -11.71 5.07 -21.31
CA VAL A 79 -11.00 3.92 -20.74
C VAL A 79 -11.97 2.77 -20.43
N LEU A 80 -13.12 3.07 -19.82
CA LEU A 80 -14.15 2.06 -19.54
C LEU A 80 -14.72 1.47 -20.84
N ALA A 81 -15.04 2.30 -21.84
CA ALA A 81 -15.50 1.84 -23.14
C ALA A 81 -14.44 0.91 -23.79
N MET A 82 -13.16 1.28 -23.76
CA MET A 82 -12.07 0.46 -24.30
C MET A 82 -11.90 -0.89 -23.59
N LEU A 83 -11.98 -0.90 -22.24
CA LEU A 83 -11.87 -2.11 -21.41
C LEU A 83 -12.95 -3.14 -21.75
N PHE A 84 -14.20 -2.73 -21.97
CA PHE A 84 -15.30 -3.64 -22.33
C PHE A 84 -15.38 -3.92 -23.84
N PHE A 85 -15.04 -2.96 -24.70
CA PHE A 85 -15.16 -3.10 -26.16
C PHE A 85 -14.15 -4.09 -26.73
N LEU A 86 -12.87 -4.03 -26.36
CA LEU A 86 -11.85 -4.89 -26.99
C LEU A 86 -12.07 -6.39 -26.71
N PRO A 87 -12.48 -6.83 -25.50
CA PRO A 87 -12.88 -8.21 -25.28
C PRO A 87 -14.17 -8.61 -26.00
N TRP A 88 -15.20 -7.76 -26.00
CA TRP A 88 -16.41 -8.05 -26.77
C TRP A 88 -16.09 -8.24 -28.25
N TRP A 89 -15.26 -7.36 -28.82
CA TRP A 89 -14.82 -7.42 -30.21
C TRP A 89 -14.07 -8.72 -30.49
N THR A 90 -13.04 -9.03 -29.71
CA THR A 90 -12.18 -10.21 -29.91
C THR A 90 -12.94 -11.53 -29.69
N LEU A 91 -13.84 -11.58 -28.71
CA LEU A 91 -14.59 -12.79 -28.38
C LEU A 91 -15.76 -13.05 -29.33
N PHE A 92 -16.45 -12.01 -29.81
CA PHE A 92 -17.73 -12.17 -30.52
C PHE A 92 -17.81 -11.55 -31.92
N ALA A 93 -17.13 -10.43 -32.19
CA ALA A 93 -17.34 -9.65 -33.41
C ALA A 93 -16.22 -9.75 -34.47
N SER A 94 -15.00 -10.16 -34.10
CA SER A 94 -13.81 -10.10 -34.95
C SER A 94 -13.70 -11.20 -36.03
N GLY A 95 -14.83 -11.65 -36.59
CA GLY A 95 -14.88 -12.75 -37.56
C GLY A 95 -14.90 -14.16 -36.95
N ALA A 96 -15.29 -14.31 -35.68
CA ALA A 96 -15.39 -15.61 -35.01
C ALA A 96 -16.63 -16.45 -35.44
N ASP A 97 -17.49 -15.87 -36.28
CA ASP A 97 -18.65 -16.49 -36.94
C ASP A 97 -19.50 -17.37 -36.01
N TRP A 98 -19.85 -16.83 -34.85
CA TRP A 98 -20.75 -17.48 -33.91
C TRP A 98 -22.20 -17.48 -34.41
N PRO A 99 -23.01 -18.50 -34.06
CA PRO A 99 -24.46 -18.45 -34.26
C PRO A 99 -25.05 -17.18 -33.63
N PHE A 100 -25.97 -16.51 -34.31
CA PHE A 100 -26.55 -15.23 -33.88
C PHE A 100 -26.99 -15.18 -32.39
N PRO A 101 -27.62 -16.22 -31.80
CA PRO A 101 -27.96 -16.22 -30.37
C PRO A 101 -26.75 -16.07 -29.43
N VAL A 102 -25.59 -16.64 -29.80
CA VAL A 102 -24.35 -16.56 -29.01
C VAL A 102 -23.74 -15.16 -29.11
N PHE A 103 -23.69 -14.60 -30.32
CA PHE A 103 -23.27 -13.20 -30.53
C PHE A 103 -24.17 -12.21 -29.76
N LEU A 104 -25.50 -12.39 -29.85
CA LEU A 104 -26.46 -11.55 -29.16
C LEU A 104 -26.33 -11.65 -27.64
N ALA A 105 -26.22 -12.87 -27.10
CA ALA A 105 -26.03 -13.08 -25.65
C ALA A 105 -24.73 -12.44 -25.14
N GLY A 106 -23.61 -12.64 -25.84
CA GLY A 106 -22.33 -12.01 -25.51
C GLY A 106 -22.41 -10.48 -25.54
N THR A 107 -23.05 -9.92 -26.56
CA THR A 107 -23.26 -8.47 -26.71
C THR A 107 -24.12 -7.90 -25.59
N VAL A 108 -25.23 -8.56 -25.24
CA VAL A 108 -26.10 -8.14 -24.13
C VAL A 108 -25.35 -8.17 -22.80
N VAL A 109 -24.58 -9.23 -22.51
CA VAL A 109 -23.77 -9.33 -21.27
C VAL A 109 -22.75 -8.20 -21.17
N PHE A 110 -21.98 -7.94 -22.24
CA PHE A 110 -20.98 -6.87 -22.24
C PHE A 110 -21.60 -5.47 -22.13
N ALA A 111 -22.71 -5.22 -22.82
CA ALA A 111 -23.43 -3.95 -22.72
C ALA A 111 -24.03 -3.74 -21.30
N SER A 112 -24.63 -4.79 -20.71
CA SER A 112 -25.15 -4.74 -19.33
C SER A 112 -24.06 -4.45 -18.30
N TRP A 113 -22.86 -5.01 -18.45
CA TRP A 113 -21.74 -4.69 -17.56
C TRP A 113 -21.17 -3.30 -17.78
N LEU A 114 -20.97 -2.86 -19.03
CA LEU A 114 -20.51 -1.49 -19.33
C LEU A 114 -21.44 -0.41 -18.73
N VAL A 115 -22.76 -0.66 -18.74
CA VAL A 115 -23.76 0.24 -18.14
C VAL A 115 -23.82 0.12 -16.62
N SER A 116 -23.79 -1.09 -16.04
CA SER A 116 -23.97 -1.28 -14.59
C SER A 116 -22.72 -1.01 -13.75
N PHE A 117 -21.52 -1.26 -14.29
CA PHE A 117 -20.25 -1.17 -13.58
C PHE A 117 -19.99 0.19 -12.91
N PRO A 118 -20.22 1.35 -13.57
CA PRO A 118 -20.05 2.66 -12.91
C PRO A 118 -20.94 2.86 -11.68
N PHE A 119 -22.18 2.36 -11.71
CA PHE A 119 -23.09 2.45 -10.57
C PHE A 119 -22.67 1.52 -9.43
N LEU A 120 -22.16 0.32 -9.75
CA LEU A 120 -21.64 -0.62 -8.76
C LEU A 120 -20.37 -0.08 -8.08
N MET A 121 -19.44 0.52 -8.85
CA MET A 121 -18.28 1.23 -8.30
C MET A 121 -18.71 2.36 -7.36
N ALA A 122 -19.66 3.21 -7.80
CA ALA A 122 -20.15 4.34 -7.00
C ALA A 122 -20.89 3.90 -5.72
N ALA A 123 -21.66 2.80 -5.76
CA ALA A 123 -22.34 2.25 -4.59
C ALA A 123 -21.38 1.54 -3.62
N GLY A 124 -20.35 0.87 -4.15
CA GLY A 124 -19.33 0.18 -3.36
C GLY A 124 -18.34 1.12 -2.67
N HIS A 125 -17.91 2.18 -3.35
CA HIS A 125 -16.82 3.05 -2.90
C HIS A 125 -17.25 4.47 -2.50
N GLY A 126 -18.49 4.88 -2.81
CA GLY A 126 -19.06 6.16 -2.35
C GLY A 126 -19.37 6.17 -0.84
N HIS A 127 -19.86 7.31 -0.33
CA HIS A 127 -20.02 7.58 1.11
C HIS A 127 -20.78 6.52 1.94
N ARG A 128 -21.64 5.69 1.33
CA ARG A 128 -22.40 4.62 2.02
C ARG A 128 -21.70 3.24 2.01
N ARG A 129 -20.56 3.10 1.32
CA ARG A 129 -19.72 1.89 1.13
C ARG A 129 -20.48 0.55 1.23
N VAL A 130 -21.22 0.19 0.18
CA VAL A 130 -21.99 -1.06 0.17
C VAL A 130 -21.08 -2.23 -0.21
N ASP A 131 -20.60 -2.99 0.79
CA ASP A 131 -19.69 -4.13 0.62
C ASP A 131 -20.14 -5.21 -0.38
N ARG A 132 -21.45 -5.33 -0.65
CA ARG A 132 -21.97 -6.22 -1.71
C ARG A 132 -21.73 -5.64 -3.11
N ALA A 133 -21.88 -4.32 -3.29
CA ALA A 133 -21.63 -3.64 -4.55
C ALA A 133 -20.14 -3.54 -4.86
N ALA A 134 -19.31 -3.22 -3.85
CA ALA A 134 -17.85 -3.21 -3.97
C ALA A 134 -17.33 -4.56 -4.48
N ARG A 135 -17.62 -5.66 -3.74
CA ARG A 135 -17.26 -7.04 -4.15
C ARG A 135 -17.55 -7.36 -5.62
N VAL A 136 -18.73 -6.99 -6.11
CA VAL A 136 -19.12 -7.24 -7.50
C VAL A 136 -18.35 -6.35 -8.46
N ALA A 137 -18.24 -5.05 -8.16
CA ALA A 137 -17.50 -4.10 -8.98
C ALA A 137 -16.01 -4.47 -9.09
N ASP A 138 -15.36 -4.73 -7.96
CA ASP A 138 -13.94 -5.10 -7.86
C ASP A 138 -13.64 -6.42 -8.59
N SER A 139 -14.52 -7.41 -8.43
CA SER A 139 -14.42 -8.67 -9.18
C SER A 139 -14.56 -8.43 -10.68
N THR A 140 -15.52 -7.61 -11.11
CA THR A 140 -15.69 -7.24 -12.53
C THR A 140 -14.49 -6.46 -13.06
N LEU A 141 -13.87 -5.58 -12.28
CA LEU A 141 -12.66 -4.83 -12.67
C LEU A 141 -11.48 -5.78 -12.92
N GLY A 142 -11.27 -6.79 -12.06
CA GLY A 142 -10.27 -7.83 -12.29
C GLY A 142 -10.56 -8.67 -13.52
N VAL A 143 -11.81 -9.12 -13.69
CA VAL A 143 -12.26 -9.91 -14.85
C VAL A 143 -12.07 -9.14 -16.15
N VAL A 144 -12.52 -7.89 -16.24
CA VAL A 144 -12.40 -7.09 -17.47
C VAL A 144 -10.95 -6.71 -17.77
N TRP A 145 -10.11 -6.47 -16.77
CA TRP A 145 -8.68 -6.19 -16.97
C TRP A 145 -7.91 -7.40 -17.55
N VAL A 146 -8.17 -8.61 -17.04
CA VAL A 146 -7.58 -9.85 -17.59
C VAL A 146 -8.10 -10.07 -19.01
N LEU A 147 -9.41 -10.00 -19.24
CA LEU A 147 -10.01 -10.14 -20.56
C LEU A 147 -9.45 -9.12 -21.56
N PHE A 148 -9.34 -7.84 -21.17
CA PHE A 148 -8.75 -6.77 -21.99
C PHE A 148 -7.30 -7.08 -22.38
N THR A 149 -6.47 -7.45 -21.40
CA THR A 149 -5.07 -7.83 -21.60
C THR A 149 -4.92 -8.95 -22.63
N TRP A 150 -5.64 -10.06 -22.44
CA TRP A 150 -5.52 -11.20 -23.35
C TRP A 150 -6.21 -10.98 -24.69
N SER A 151 -7.22 -10.12 -24.76
CA SER A 151 -7.82 -9.71 -26.03
C SER A 151 -6.89 -8.83 -26.87
N ALA A 152 -6.10 -7.94 -26.23
CA ALA A 152 -5.06 -7.18 -26.91
C ALA A 152 -3.94 -8.07 -27.46
N LEU A 153 -3.47 -9.04 -26.64
CA LEU A 153 -2.47 -10.03 -27.07
C LEU A 153 -3.01 -10.97 -28.15
N GLY A 154 -4.28 -11.39 -28.04
CA GLY A 154 -4.98 -12.19 -29.05
C GLY A 154 -5.15 -11.44 -30.38
N GLY A 155 -5.45 -10.13 -30.33
CA GLY A 155 -5.48 -9.27 -31.51
C GLY A 155 -4.12 -9.16 -32.20
N LEU A 156 -3.04 -8.98 -31.44
CA LEU A 156 -1.68 -9.00 -31.99
C LEU A 156 -1.33 -10.37 -32.61
N ALA A 157 -1.66 -11.47 -31.94
CA ALA A 157 -1.50 -12.81 -32.48
C ALA A 157 -2.32 -13.02 -33.76
N HIS A 158 -3.53 -12.45 -33.86
CA HIS A 158 -4.33 -12.50 -35.07
C HIS A 158 -3.61 -11.83 -36.25
N LEU A 159 -3.08 -10.62 -36.05
CA LEU A 159 -2.33 -9.90 -37.09
C LEU A 159 -1.07 -10.67 -37.54
N VAL A 160 -0.34 -11.30 -36.62
CA VAL A 160 0.82 -12.15 -36.95
C VAL A 160 0.39 -13.39 -37.76
N LEU A 161 -0.68 -14.07 -37.35
CA LEU A 161 -1.18 -15.26 -38.03
C LEU A 161 -1.82 -14.95 -39.41
N ILE A 162 -2.32 -13.73 -39.63
CA ILE A 162 -2.69 -13.22 -40.96
C ILE A 162 -1.43 -13.04 -41.82
N GLY A 163 -0.38 -12.40 -41.29
CA GLY A 163 0.88 -12.17 -42.02
C GLY A 163 1.67 -13.44 -42.36
N LEU A 164 1.37 -14.57 -41.71
CA LEU A 164 1.95 -15.89 -41.97
C LEU A 164 1.00 -16.84 -42.74
N ASP A 165 -0.19 -16.38 -43.13
CA ASP A 165 -1.28 -17.18 -43.73
C ASP A 165 -1.67 -18.46 -42.96
N VAL A 166 -1.60 -18.42 -41.62
CA VAL A 166 -1.89 -19.56 -40.75
C VAL A 166 -3.35 -19.55 -40.29
N GLY A 167 -3.99 -20.72 -40.24
CA GLY A 167 -5.27 -20.93 -39.56
C GLY A 167 -6.54 -20.61 -40.36
N GLY A 168 -6.43 -20.12 -41.60
CA GLY A 168 -7.56 -19.97 -42.52
C GLY A 168 -8.74 -19.15 -41.95
N ALA A 169 -9.96 -19.63 -42.18
CA ALA A 169 -11.20 -18.98 -41.74
C ALA A 169 -11.42 -19.07 -40.21
N ASP A 170 -11.19 -20.25 -39.60
CA ASP A 170 -11.42 -20.47 -38.17
C ASP A 170 -10.45 -19.72 -37.24
N ARG A 171 -9.37 -19.13 -37.76
CA ARG A 171 -8.35 -18.38 -36.99
C ARG A 171 -8.95 -17.43 -35.96
N ALA A 172 -9.94 -16.61 -36.33
CA ALA A 172 -10.56 -15.66 -35.43
C ALA A 172 -11.31 -16.36 -34.26
N ARG A 173 -12.02 -17.44 -34.56
CA ARG A 173 -12.73 -18.27 -33.57
C ARG A 173 -11.76 -19.02 -32.65
N ILE A 174 -10.66 -19.55 -33.18
CA ILE A 174 -9.59 -20.19 -32.41
C ILE A 174 -8.99 -19.19 -31.41
N ILE A 175 -8.73 -17.94 -31.84
CA ILE A 175 -8.22 -16.88 -30.98
C ILE A 175 -9.25 -16.46 -29.92
N ALA A 176 -10.52 -16.30 -30.27
CA ALA A 176 -11.59 -16.02 -29.32
C ALA A 176 -11.68 -17.10 -28.21
N VAL A 177 -11.65 -18.38 -28.60
CA VAL A 177 -11.64 -19.51 -27.65
C VAL A 177 -10.37 -19.52 -26.79
N ALA A 178 -9.19 -19.30 -27.39
CA ALA A 178 -7.93 -19.27 -26.65
C ALA A 178 -7.90 -18.13 -25.62
N VAL A 179 -8.35 -16.92 -25.99
CA VAL A 179 -8.46 -15.76 -25.09
C VAL A 179 -9.43 -16.06 -23.95
N ALA A 180 -10.59 -16.67 -24.23
CA ALA A 180 -11.55 -17.05 -23.20
C ALA A 180 -10.99 -18.09 -22.22
N VAL A 181 -10.36 -19.16 -22.72
CA VAL A 181 -9.78 -20.23 -21.89
C VAL A 181 -8.61 -19.72 -21.04
N VAL A 182 -7.66 -18.99 -21.64
CA VAL A 182 -6.52 -18.39 -20.91
C VAL A 182 -7.01 -17.41 -19.85
N SER A 183 -7.98 -16.55 -20.16
CA SER A 183 -8.55 -15.62 -19.17
C SER A 183 -9.23 -16.37 -18.03
N ALA A 184 -10.02 -17.42 -18.31
CA ALA A 184 -10.69 -18.20 -17.29
C ALA A 184 -9.70 -18.92 -16.36
N VAL A 185 -8.65 -19.54 -16.92
CA VAL A 185 -7.58 -20.19 -16.15
C VAL A 185 -6.84 -19.19 -15.27
N LEU A 186 -6.47 -18.02 -15.81
CA LEU A 186 -5.74 -16.99 -15.05
C LEU A 186 -6.60 -16.29 -14.00
N LEU A 187 -7.91 -16.17 -14.21
CA LEU A 187 -8.84 -15.68 -13.19
C LEU A 187 -9.03 -16.71 -12.06
N ALA A 188 -9.20 -18.00 -12.38
CA ALA A 188 -9.28 -19.06 -11.36
C ALA A 188 -7.98 -19.18 -10.54
N TRP A 189 -6.83 -19.22 -11.22
CA TRP A 189 -5.51 -19.24 -10.58
C TRP A 189 -5.25 -17.96 -9.78
N GLY A 190 -5.53 -16.80 -10.37
CA GLY A 190 -5.33 -15.51 -9.71
C GLY A 190 -6.20 -15.34 -8.47
N HIS A 191 -7.43 -15.85 -8.48
CA HIS A 191 -8.30 -15.85 -7.31
C HIS A 191 -7.77 -16.74 -6.18
N TYR A 192 -7.29 -17.94 -6.52
CA TYR A 192 -6.62 -18.82 -5.57
C TYR A 192 -5.36 -18.16 -4.97
N GLU A 193 -4.52 -17.53 -5.79
CA GLU A 193 -3.31 -16.82 -5.34
C GLU A 193 -3.60 -15.52 -4.57
N ALA A 194 -4.82 -14.98 -4.65
CA ALA A 194 -5.29 -13.85 -3.83
C ALA A 194 -5.90 -14.30 -2.48
N MET A 195 -6.55 -15.47 -2.43
CA MET A 195 -7.26 -15.99 -1.26
C MET A 195 -6.42 -16.91 -0.35
N ARG A 196 -5.32 -17.46 -0.87
CA ARG A 196 -4.35 -18.26 -0.11
C ARG A 196 -3.69 -17.47 1.02
N VAL A 197 -3.12 -18.18 1.99
CA VAL A 197 -2.09 -17.59 2.87
C VAL A 197 -0.86 -17.26 2.00
N PRO A 198 -0.23 -16.07 2.17
CA PRO A 198 0.96 -15.69 1.42
C PRO A 198 2.11 -16.68 1.60
N ARG A 199 3.04 -16.74 0.63
CA ARG A 199 4.27 -17.53 0.80
C ARG A 199 5.25 -16.76 1.71
N VAL A 200 5.99 -17.47 2.55
CA VAL A 200 7.10 -16.85 3.28
C VAL A 200 8.31 -16.72 2.36
N LYS A 201 8.73 -15.48 2.14
CA LYS A 201 9.93 -15.10 1.40
C LYS A 201 11.04 -14.77 2.40
N ARG A 202 12.26 -15.23 2.16
CA ARG A 202 13.43 -15.00 3.02
C ARG A 202 14.54 -14.33 2.23
N LEU A 203 15.21 -13.34 2.82
CA LEU A 203 16.41 -12.74 2.26
C LEU A 203 17.25 -12.09 3.38
N ASP A 204 18.55 -12.06 3.17
CA ASP A 204 19.50 -11.43 4.08
C ASP A 204 19.83 -10.01 3.58
N VAL A 205 19.76 -9.02 4.47
CA VAL A 205 19.94 -7.60 4.16
C VAL A 205 21.14 -7.07 4.94
N HIS A 206 22.21 -6.77 4.22
CA HIS A 206 23.47 -6.29 4.80
C HIS A 206 23.37 -4.79 5.10
N VAL A 207 23.35 -4.44 6.38
CA VAL A 207 23.29 -3.10 6.94
C VAL A 207 24.65 -2.81 7.58
N PRO A 208 25.58 -2.09 6.92
CA PRO A 208 26.97 -2.01 7.37
C PRO A 208 27.18 -1.43 8.78
N ARG A 209 26.21 -0.64 9.27
CA ARG A 209 26.19 -0.01 10.59
C ARG A 209 25.42 -0.79 11.66
N LEU A 210 24.90 -1.96 11.32
CA LEU A 210 24.32 -2.89 12.29
C LEU A 210 25.46 -3.52 13.09
N GLY A 211 25.47 -3.27 14.40
CA GLY A 211 26.46 -3.86 15.30
C GLY A 211 26.28 -5.37 15.46
N GLY A 212 27.32 -6.05 15.95
CA GLY A 212 27.36 -7.51 16.06
C GLY A 212 26.31 -8.10 16.99
N GLY A 213 25.87 -7.36 18.01
CA GLY A 213 24.78 -7.75 18.91
C GLY A 213 23.42 -7.85 18.22
N LEU A 214 23.29 -7.34 16.98
CA LEU A 214 22.08 -7.37 16.16
C LEU A 214 22.23 -8.21 14.87
N ASP A 215 23.37 -8.88 14.63
CA ASP A 215 23.47 -9.78 13.46
C ASP A 215 22.46 -10.94 13.57
N GLY A 216 21.82 -11.27 12.45
CA GLY A 216 20.79 -12.29 12.40
C GLY A 216 19.40 -11.80 12.81
N THR A 217 19.22 -10.53 13.22
CA THR A 217 17.92 -9.97 13.65
C THR A 217 16.83 -10.24 12.61
N ARG A 218 15.76 -10.92 13.04
CA ARG A 218 14.65 -11.38 12.20
C ARG A 218 13.55 -10.35 12.15
N VAL A 219 13.51 -9.57 11.07
CA VAL A 219 12.44 -8.59 10.82
C VAL A 219 11.41 -9.19 9.88
N VAL A 220 10.21 -9.49 10.39
CA VAL A 220 9.08 -9.87 9.53
C VAL A 220 8.38 -8.62 9.03
N VAL A 221 8.27 -8.48 7.71
CA VAL A 221 7.53 -7.43 7.03
C VAL A 221 6.20 -7.98 6.54
N LEU A 222 5.13 -7.45 7.12
CA LEU A 222 3.76 -7.49 6.63
C LEU A 222 3.44 -6.12 6.00
N ALA A 223 2.60 -6.12 4.96
CA ALA A 223 2.15 -4.90 4.30
C ALA A 223 0.86 -5.21 3.51
N ASP A 224 0.09 -4.18 3.18
CA ASP A 224 -0.98 -4.23 2.19
C ASP A 224 -1.98 -5.37 2.49
N THR A 225 -2.48 -5.47 3.73
CA THR A 225 -3.42 -6.52 4.11
C THR A 225 -4.80 -6.29 3.51
N HIS A 226 -5.26 -5.04 3.36
CA HIS A 226 -6.57 -4.64 2.82
C HIS A 226 -7.75 -5.50 3.34
N PHE A 227 -8.00 -5.48 4.65
CA PHE A 227 -9.26 -5.97 5.20
C PHE A 227 -10.42 -5.16 4.63
N GLY A 228 -11.33 -5.82 3.92
CA GLY A 228 -12.19 -5.15 2.96
C GLY A 228 -13.56 -5.77 2.80
N PRO A 229 -14.26 -5.49 1.68
CA PRO A 229 -15.62 -5.95 1.40
C PRO A 229 -15.80 -7.49 1.35
N ILE A 230 -14.71 -8.22 1.14
CA ILE A 230 -14.61 -9.67 1.34
C ILE A 230 -14.11 -9.91 2.75
N ASP A 231 -14.93 -10.57 3.58
CA ASP A 231 -14.51 -10.98 4.92
C ASP A 231 -13.38 -12.01 4.84
N ARG A 232 -12.24 -11.64 5.44
CA ARG A 232 -11.03 -12.46 5.52
C ARG A 232 -10.53 -12.63 6.96
N ALA A 233 -11.39 -12.54 7.98
CA ALA A 233 -11.01 -12.77 9.39
C ALA A 233 -10.31 -14.13 9.60
N ALA A 234 -10.85 -15.21 9.04
CA ALA A 234 -10.23 -16.54 9.10
C ALA A 234 -8.90 -16.65 8.32
N TRP A 235 -8.66 -15.78 7.32
CA TRP A 235 -7.38 -15.67 6.63
C TRP A 235 -6.37 -14.86 7.46
N SER A 236 -6.82 -13.78 8.11
CA SER A 236 -6.04 -12.95 9.04
C SER A 236 -5.47 -13.76 10.20
N ALA A 237 -6.27 -14.68 10.77
CA ALA A 237 -5.81 -15.65 11.76
C ALA A 237 -4.65 -16.52 11.24
N ARG A 238 -4.81 -17.14 10.07
CA ARG A 238 -3.75 -17.98 9.46
C ARG A 238 -2.51 -17.20 9.01
N VAL A 239 -2.66 -15.93 8.65
CA VAL A 239 -1.53 -15.01 8.40
C VAL A 239 -0.78 -14.74 9.70
N THR A 240 -1.49 -14.51 10.80
CA THR A 240 -0.88 -14.33 12.13
C THR A 240 -0.21 -15.62 12.63
N GLU A 241 -0.81 -16.80 12.43
CA GLU A 241 -0.18 -18.09 12.70
C GLU A 241 1.13 -18.26 11.90
N ALA A 242 1.11 -17.94 10.59
CA ALA A 242 2.29 -17.99 9.75
C ALA A 242 3.38 -17.00 10.18
N VAL A 243 3.03 -15.77 10.58
CA VAL A 243 3.97 -14.77 11.14
C VAL A 243 4.53 -15.24 12.49
N ASN A 244 3.69 -15.77 13.38
CA ASN A 244 4.11 -16.30 14.68
C ASN A 244 5.05 -17.51 14.57
N ALA A 245 4.89 -18.33 13.52
CA ALA A 245 5.79 -19.43 13.19
C ALA A 245 7.16 -18.95 12.63
N LEU A 246 7.30 -17.66 12.32
CA LEU A 246 8.57 -17.04 11.92
C LEU A 246 9.35 -16.44 13.10
N ASP A 247 8.88 -16.58 14.35
CA ASP A 247 9.68 -16.43 15.57
C ASP A 247 10.62 -15.20 15.50
N ALA A 248 9.97 -14.05 15.29
CA ALA A 248 10.60 -12.81 14.83
C ALA A 248 11.04 -11.90 15.98
N ASP A 249 12.15 -11.20 15.79
CA ASP A 249 12.65 -10.22 16.75
C ASP A 249 11.88 -8.91 16.60
N VAL A 250 11.63 -8.48 15.36
CA VAL A 250 10.79 -7.32 15.03
C VAL A 250 9.71 -7.75 14.03
N VAL A 251 8.48 -7.25 14.20
CA VAL A 251 7.45 -7.33 13.16
C VAL A 251 7.06 -5.92 12.73
N VAL A 252 6.96 -5.69 11.42
CA VAL A 252 6.59 -4.42 10.79
C VAL A 252 5.28 -4.63 10.04
N HIS A 253 4.31 -3.73 10.20
CA HIS A 253 3.20 -3.57 9.26
C HIS A 253 3.35 -2.24 8.51
N ALA A 254 3.74 -2.31 7.23
CA ALA A 254 4.10 -1.16 6.42
C ALA A 254 2.91 -0.53 5.66
N GLY A 255 1.83 -0.19 6.38
CA GLY A 255 0.64 0.48 5.83
C GLY A 255 -0.36 -0.41 5.07
N ASP A 256 -1.49 0.22 4.72
CA ASP A 256 -2.66 -0.34 4.04
C ASP A 256 -3.21 -1.60 4.75
N ILE A 257 -3.69 -1.38 5.97
CA ILE A 257 -4.39 -2.39 6.75
C ILE A 257 -5.72 -2.73 6.10
N ALA A 258 -6.49 -1.72 5.66
CA ALA A 258 -7.92 -1.90 5.39
C ALA A 258 -8.57 -0.96 4.35
N ASP A 259 -9.53 -1.55 3.62
CA ASP A 259 -10.50 -0.83 2.78
C ASP A 259 -11.77 -0.55 3.60
N GLY A 260 -11.70 0.44 4.50
CA GLY A 260 -12.81 0.87 5.37
C GLY A 260 -12.36 1.48 6.70
N THR A 261 -13.30 1.66 7.63
CA THR A 261 -13.01 2.12 8.99
C THR A 261 -12.67 0.95 9.94
N PRO A 262 -12.01 1.20 11.09
CA PRO A 262 -11.76 0.18 12.11
C PRO A 262 -13.02 -0.57 12.55
N ALA A 263 -14.14 0.15 12.67
CA ALA A 263 -15.43 -0.44 13.03
C ALA A 263 -15.95 -1.43 11.97
N GLN A 264 -15.80 -1.11 10.68
CA GLN A 264 -16.22 -1.99 9.58
C GLN A 264 -15.36 -3.26 9.44
N ARG A 265 -14.14 -3.24 9.99
CA ARG A 265 -13.11 -4.27 9.79
C ARG A 265 -12.55 -4.82 11.12
N ARG A 266 -13.31 -4.69 12.22
CA ARG A 266 -12.89 -5.09 13.58
C ARG A 266 -12.49 -6.56 13.67
N GLU A 267 -13.35 -7.46 13.19
CA GLU A 267 -13.10 -8.92 13.20
C GLU A 267 -11.95 -9.33 12.27
N GLN A 268 -11.77 -8.61 11.15
CA GLN A 268 -10.69 -8.90 10.20
C GLN A 268 -9.32 -8.44 10.75
N SER A 269 -9.27 -7.32 11.47
CA SER A 269 -8.07 -6.79 12.11
C SER A 269 -7.72 -7.45 13.45
N ALA A 270 -8.70 -7.97 14.19
CA ALA A 270 -8.50 -8.51 15.54
C ALA A 270 -7.38 -9.57 15.65
N PRO A 271 -7.20 -10.52 14.71
CA PRO A 271 -6.11 -11.49 14.80
C PRO A 271 -4.71 -10.88 14.80
N LEU A 272 -4.49 -9.68 14.23
CA LEU A 272 -3.20 -8.99 14.27
C LEU A 272 -2.73 -8.70 15.71
N GLY A 273 -3.65 -8.60 16.68
CA GLY A 273 -3.28 -8.44 18.10
C GLY A 273 -2.52 -9.65 18.65
N THR A 274 -2.76 -10.84 18.09
CA THR A 274 -2.11 -12.09 18.49
C THR A 274 -0.74 -12.32 17.83
N ILE A 275 -0.24 -11.37 17.02
CA ILE A 275 1.15 -11.36 16.55
C ILE A 275 2.10 -11.07 17.72
N ARG A 276 3.13 -11.91 17.84
CA ARG A 276 4.21 -11.84 18.83
C ARG A 276 5.54 -11.52 18.16
N SER A 277 6.41 -10.85 18.90
CA SER A 277 7.81 -10.58 18.54
C SER A 277 8.65 -10.42 19.81
N ARG A 278 9.99 -10.45 19.70
CA ARG A 278 10.88 -10.38 20.87
C ARG A 278 11.22 -8.96 21.32
N LEU A 279 11.36 -8.03 20.38
CA LEU A 279 11.84 -6.66 20.61
C LEU A 279 10.75 -5.62 20.35
N ALA A 280 10.06 -5.68 19.21
CA ALA A 280 9.01 -4.72 18.86
C ALA A 280 7.99 -5.26 17.83
N LYS A 281 6.77 -4.73 17.83
CA LYS A 281 5.84 -4.81 16.69
C LYS A 281 5.34 -3.41 16.34
N VAL A 282 5.69 -2.93 15.15
CA VAL A 282 5.56 -1.52 14.74
C VAL A 282 4.68 -1.35 13.50
N TYR A 283 4.00 -0.21 13.39
CA TYR A 283 3.03 0.09 12.33
C TYR A 283 3.15 1.54 11.83
N VAL A 284 2.94 1.77 10.54
CA VAL A 284 2.74 3.10 9.92
C VAL A 284 1.51 3.08 9.01
N THR A 285 0.85 4.22 8.82
CA THR A 285 -0.26 4.36 7.87
C THR A 285 0.19 4.16 6.42
N GLY A 286 -0.69 3.57 5.61
CA GLY A 286 -0.67 3.66 4.16
C GLY A 286 -1.67 4.68 3.64
N ASN A 287 -1.87 4.75 2.31
CA ASN A 287 -2.81 5.73 1.74
C ASN A 287 -4.28 5.32 1.91
N HIS A 288 -4.60 4.03 2.08
CA HIS A 288 -5.98 3.57 2.29
C HIS A 288 -6.52 3.99 3.66
N GLU A 289 -5.66 4.10 4.67
CA GLU A 289 -6.03 4.68 5.96
C GLU A 289 -6.50 6.14 5.84
N TYR A 290 -5.84 6.97 5.01
CA TYR A 290 -6.27 8.36 4.74
C TYR A 290 -7.51 8.46 3.85
N PHE A 291 -7.84 7.40 3.10
CA PHE A 291 -9.13 7.27 2.42
C PHE A 291 -10.24 6.70 3.33
N GLY A 292 -9.89 6.22 4.52
CA GLY A 292 -10.80 5.63 5.51
C GLY A 292 -10.97 6.52 6.74
N GLU A 293 -10.11 6.28 7.74
CA GLU A 293 -10.18 6.86 9.09
C GLU A 293 -8.79 6.74 9.76
N ALA A 294 -7.81 7.51 9.29
CA ALA A 294 -6.40 7.27 9.60
C ALA A 294 -6.06 7.28 11.10
N GLN A 295 -6.60 8.23 11.86
CA GLN A 295 -6.40 8.26 13.32
C GLN A 295 -7.02 7.03 13.99
N GLY A 296 -8.25 6.65 13.64
CA GLY A 296 -8.89 5.45 14.17
C GLY A 296 -8.12 4.17 13.85
N TRP A 297 -7.37 4.12 12.75
CA TRP A 297 -6.48 2.99 12.43
C TRP A 297 -5.15 3.01 13.22
N LEU A 298 -4.59 4.18 13.55
CA LEU A 298 -3.49 4.30 14.52
C LEU A 298 -3.95 3.83 15.90
N ASP A 299 -5.10 4.32 16.38
CA ASP A 299 -5.71 3.97 17.66
C ASP A 299 -6.03 2.47 17.74
N ARG A 300 -6.64 1.91 16.68
CA ARG A 300 -6.97 0.47 16.60
C ARG A 300 -5.74 -0.42 16.60
N MET A 301 -4.61 0.03 16.07
CA MET A 301 -3.36 -0.74 16.14
C MET A 301 -2.73 -0.66 17.54
N ALA A 302 -2.84 0.49 18.23
CA ALA A 302 -2.50 0.59 19.65
C ALA A 302 -3.38 -0.31 20.54
N GLU A 303 -4.70 -0.40 20.30
CA GLU A 303 -5.61 -1.37 20.96
C GLU A 303 -5.12 -2.83 20.80
N LEU A 304 -4.45 -3.14 19.68
CA LEU A 304 -3.92 -4.47 19.36
C LEU A 304 -2.46 -4.66 19.83
N GLY A 305 -1.94 -3.71 20.62
CA GLY A 305 -0.58 -3.74 21.18
C GLY A 305 0.50 -3.60 20.11
N TRP A 306 0.22 -2.94 18.99
CA TRP A 306 1.22 -2.50 18.02
C TRP A 306 1.63 -1.06 18.32
N GLU A 307 2.89 -0.74 18.11
CA GLU A 307 3.43 0.60 18.29
C GLU A 307 3.21 1.45 17.01
N PRO A 308 2.35 2.49 17.03
CA PRO A 308 2.11 3.32 15.87
C PRO A 308 3.22 4.37 15.74
N LEU A 309 3.99 4.29 14.66
CA LEU A 309 5.10 5.18 14.34
C LEU A 309 4.62 6.37 13.50
N HIS A 310 3.62 7.10 14.01
CA HIS A 310 3.13 8.37 13.45
C HIS A 310 4.21 9.45 13.53
N ASN A 311 5.06 9.53 12.50
CA ASN A 311 6.19 10.47 12.38
C ASN A 311 7.11 10.48 13.61
N ARG A 312 7.45 9.29 14.12
CA ARG A 312 8.28 9.05 15.31
C ARG A 312 9.07 7.75 15.17
N HIS A 313 9.94 7.47 16.12
CA HIS A 313 10.66 6.20 16.22
C HIS A 313 10.47 5.53 17.58
N VAL A 314 10.91 4.27 17.66
CA VAL A 314 11.36 3.60 18.88
C VAL A 314 12.76 3.03 18.65
N VAL A 315 13.49 2.77 19.73
CA VAL A 315 14.80 2.12 19.67
C VAL A 315 14.68 0.72 20.29
N VAL A 316 15.24 -0.28 19.62
CA VAL A 316 15.38 -1.64 20.18
C VAL A 316 16.84 -1.96 20.42
N GLU A 317 17.11 -2.75 21.47
CA GLU A 317 18.46 -3.16 21.87
C GLU A 317 18.60 -4.69 21.81
N HIS A 318 19.71 -5.18 21.29
CA HIS A 318 20.13 -6.59 21.46
C HIS A 318 21.65 -6.69 21.51
N GLY A 319 22.18 -7.52 22.41
CA GLY A 319 23.63 -7.71 22.58
C GLY A 319 24.43 -6.46 22.97
N GLY A 320 23.78 -5.39 23.44
CA GLY A 320 24.40 -4.07 23.68
C GLY A 320 24.46 -3.15 22.45
N ASP A 321 23.94 -3.60 21.30
CA ASP A 321 23.78 -2.82 20.08
C ASP A 321 22.33 -2.35 19.89
N PHE A 322 22.15 -1.21 19.22
CA PHE A 322 20.87 -0.49 19.14
C PHE A 322 20.44 -0.28 17.69
N LEU A 323 19.15 -0.46 17.41
CA LEU A 323 18.51 -0.21 16.10
C LEU A 323 17.35 0.77 16.27
N VAL A 324 17.34 1.83 15.46
CA VAL A 324 16.24 2.79 15.40
C VAL A 324 15.18 2.24 14.43
N LEU A 325 13.98 2.00 14.93
CA LEU A 325 12.79 1.69 14.14
C LEU A 325 11.99 2.99 13.96
N ALA A 326 12.23 3.69 12.86
CA ALA A 326 11.57 4.95 12.53
C ALA A 326 10.35 4.73 11.63
N GLY A 327 9.33 5.57 11.74
CA GLY A 327 8.18 5.56 10.84
C GLY A 327 7.72 6.96 10.48
N VAL A 328 7.19 7.09 9.27
CA VAL A 328 6.53 8.30 8.76
C VAL A 328 5.11 7.98 8.32
N ASP A 329 4.23 8.97 8.40
CA ASP A 329 2.93 8.90 7.72
C ASP A 329 3.12 8.70 6.22
N ASP A 330 2.12 8.10 5.55
CA ASP A 330 2.10 8.05 4.10
C ASP A 330 2.07 9.46 3.44
N VAL A 331 2.62 9.57 2.23
CA VAL A 331 2.67 10.85 1.49
C VAL A 331 1.29 11.41 1.10
N THR A 332 0.24 10.58 1.06
CA THR A 332 -1.15 11.04 0.87
C THR A 332 -1.68 11.81 2.08
N ALA A 333 -1.09 11.67 3.28
CA ALA A 333 -1.52 12.33 4.51
C ALA A 333 -1.72 13.85 4.38
N GLU A 334 -0.76 14.56 3.80
CA GLU A 334 -0.84 16.02 3.62
C GLU A 334 -2.04 16.41 2.74
N SER A 335 -2.37 15.58 1.74
CA SER A 335 -3.52 15.81 0.85
C SER A 335 -4.87 15.42 1.45
N SER A 336 -4.90 14.73 2.60
CA SER A 336 -6.15 14.37 3.28
C SER A 336 -6.75 15.55 4.06
N GLY A 337 -5.93 16.55 4.41
CA GLY A 337 -6.32 17.69 5.24
C GLY A 337 -6.52 17.36 6.72
N LEU A 338 -6.14 16.16 7.19
CA LEU A 338 -6.26 15.76 8.59
C LEU A 338 -5.14 16.43 9.41
N ALA A 339 -5.51 17.27 10.38
CA ALA A 339 -4.57 18.08 11.14
C ALA A 339 -3.50 17.24 11.85
N GLY A 340 -2.24 17.66 11.75
CA GLY A 340 -1.08 16.93 12.28
C GLY A 340 -0.40 16.00 11.27
N HIS A 341 -1.16 15.33 10.40
CA HIS A 341 -0.64 14.27 9.53
C HIS A 341 0.04 14.79 8.26
N ARG A 342 1.25 14.28 8.02
CA ARG A 342 2.11 14.52 6.83
C ARG A 342 3.36 13.65 6.96
N ALA A 343 3.96 13.20 5.86
CA ALA A 343 5.16 12.36 5.88
C ALA A 343 6.41 13.13 6.38
N ASN A 344 6.70 13.09 7.69
CA ASN A 344 7.66 13.96 8.37
C ASN A 344 8.88 13.19 8.93
N LEU A 345 9.88 12.94 8.09
CA LEU A 345 11.12 12.25 8.48
C LEU A 345 11.93 12.99 9.56
N LEU A 346 11.89 14.34 9.59
CA LEU A 346 12.57 15.12 10.63
C LEU A 346 11.92 14.94 12.01
N GLY A 347 10.59 14.78 12.06
CA GLY A 347 9.89 14.35 13.27
C GLY A 347 10.22 12.90 13.64
N ALA A 348 10.24 12.01 12.63
CA ALA A 348 10.52 10.59 12.85
C ALA A 348 11.90 10.34 13.50
N LEU A 349 12.90 11.15 13.15
CA LEU A 349 14.27 11.07 13.68
C LEU A 349 14.55 12.06 14.84
N ALA A 350 13.55 12.80 15.34
CA ALA A 350 13.76 13.80 16.37
C ALA A 350 14.24 13.17 17.69
N GLY A 351 15.48 13.47 18.08
CA GLY A 351 16.12 12.88 19.27
C GLY A 351 16.72 11.48 19.06
N ALA A 352 16.70 10.93 17.84
CA ALA A 352 17.43 9.71 17.53
C ALA A 352 18.94 9.97 17.51
N ASP A 353 19.72 9.03 18.05
CA ASP A 353 21.19 9.03 17.96
C ASP A 353 21.59 8.80 16.49
N PRO A 354 22.24 9.79 15.82
CA PRO A 354 22.56 9.70 14.40
C PRO A 354 23.59 8.61 14.08
N ASP A 355 24.37 8.16 15.07
CA ASP A 355 25.38 7.13 14.90
C ASP A 355 24.80 5.70 14.97
N ARG A 356 23.49 5.53 15.20
CA ARG A 356 22.79 4.23 15.13
C ARG A 356 22.25 3.88 13.75
N PRO A 357 22.18 2.58 13.39
CA PRO A 357 21.48 2.12 12.20
C PRO A 357 19.98 2.46 12.27
N VAL A 358 19.40 2.84 11.13
CA VAL A 358 17.97 3.16 11.02
C VAL A 358 17.26 2.27 10.02
N LEU A 359 16.22 1.57 10.50
CA LEU A 359 15.19 0.96 9.68
C LEU A 359 13.98 1.90 9.65
N LEU A 360 13.75 2.52 8.49
CA LEU A 360 12.59 3.36 8.23
C LEU A 360 11.44 2.52 7.65
N VAL A 361 10.28 2.58 8.29
CA VAL A 361 9.03 2.10 7.71
C VAL A 361 8.35 3.29 7.02
N ALA A 362 8.15 3.19 5.71
CA ALA A 362 7.44 4.20 4.92
C ALA A 362 6.63 3.46 3.84
N HIS A 363 5.30 3.56 3.89
CA HIS A 363 4.42 2.71 3.07
C HIS A 363 4.76 2.74 1.57
N GLN A 364 4.95 3.93 0.99
CA GLN A 364 5.26 4.08 -0.44
C GLN A 364 6.76 4.03 -0.77
N PRO A 365 7.20 3.13 -1.69
CA PRO A 365 8.58 3.06 -2.18
C PRO A 365 9.18 4.38 -2.67
N LYS A 366 8.38 5.30 -3.24
CA LYS A 366 8.87 6.59 -3.74
C LYS A 366 9.42 7.54 -2.65
N TYR A 367 9.18 7.26 -1.36
CA TYR A 367 9.81 7.98 -0.24
C TYR A 367 11.33 7.72 -0.12
N VAL A 368 11.88 6.73 -0.83
CA VAL A 368 13.30 6.38 -0.77
C VAL A 368 14.24 7.52 -1.16
N ARG A 369 13.77 8.51 -1.92
CA ARG A 369 14.57 9.71 -2.24
C ARG A 369 14.85 10.56 -1.00
N GLN A 370 13.84 10.74 -0.14
CA GLN A 370 13.94 11.42 1.15
C GLN A 370 14.80 10.59 2.12
N ALA A 371 14.58 9.27 2.18
CA ALA A 371 15.36 8.37 3.02
C ALA A 371 16.85 8.37 2.64
N ALA A 372 17.17 8.34 1.34
CA ALA A 372 18.55 8.41 0.85
C ALA A 372 19.21 9.77 1.11
N ALA A 373 18.49 10.87 0.91
CA ALA A 373 18.97 12.21 1.24
C ALA A 373 19.25 12.41 2.74
N ALA A 374 18.51 11.71 3.62
CA ALA A 374 18.73 11.70 5.06
C ALA A 374 19.74 10.63 5.54
N GLY A 375 20.27 9.79 4.64
CA GLY A 375 21.22 8.74 5.00
C GLY A 375 20.63 7.60 5.84
N ILE A 376 19.36 7.24 5.63
CA ILE A 376 18.76 6.03 6.20
C ILE A 376 19.47 4.78 5.67
N ASP A 377 19.64 3.73 6.48
CA ASP A 377 20.34 2.51 6.05
C ASP A 377 19.40 1.51 5.35
N LEU A 378 18.16 1.35 5.85
CA LEU A 378 17.13 0.49 5.25
C LEU A 378 15.75 1.14 5.30
N GLN A 379 15.08 1.29 4.14
CA GLN A 379 13.65 1.55 4.05
C GLN A 379 12.87 0.25 3.78
N VAL A 380 11.73 0.09 4.43
CA VAL A 380 10.74 -0.98 4.20
C VAL A 380 9.41 -0.36 3.75
N SER A 381 8.85 -0.89 2.66
CA SER A 381 7.64 -0.38 1.98
C SER A 381 6.71 -1.48 1.46
N GLY A 382 5.45 -1.12 1.20
CA GLY A 382 4.44 -1.96 0.55
C GLY A 382 3.92 -1.30 -0.73
N HIS A 383 2.64 -0.93 -0.73
CA HIS A 383 1.88 -0.10 -1.69
C HIS A 383 1.72 -0.65 -3.12
N THR A 384 2.75 -1.30 -3.64
CA THR A 384 2.84 -1.65 -5.06
C THR A 384 2.08 -2.91 -5.43
N HIS A 385 1.74 -3.75 -4.46
CA HIS A 385 1.23 -5.11 -4.63
C HIS A 385 2.08 -6.02 -5.56
N GLY A 386 3.32 -5.64 -5.88
CA GLY A 386 4.06 -6.25 -6.98
C GLY A 386 3.44 -6.05 -8.37
N GLY A 387 2.46 -5.15 -8.50
CA GLY A 387 1.61 -4.92 -9.66
C GLY A 387 0.28 -5.71 -9.69
N GLN A 388 -0.04 -6.51 -8.67
CA GLN A 388 -1.24 -7.34 -8.48
C GLN A 388 -1.70 -8.21 -9.67
N ILE A 389 -2.18 -7.61 -10.77
CA ILE A 389 -2.61 -8.30 -11.99
C ILE A 389 -1.77 -7.81 -13.18
N TRP A 390 -0.79 -8.61 -13.61
CA TRP A 390 0.01 -8.33 -14.81
C TRP A 390 -0.91 -7.98 -16.01
N PRO A 391 -0.60 -6.95 -16.82
CA PRO A 391 0.65 -6.19 -16.91
C PRO A 391 0.70 -4.91 -16.05
N PHE A 392 -0.18 -4.74 -15.06
CA PHE A 392 -0.33 -3.49 -14.31
C PHE A 392 0.94 -3.05 -13.54
N ASN A 393 1.87 -3.99 -13.27
CA ASN A 393 3.22 -3.72 -12.76
C ASN A 393 4.00 -2.66 -13.58
N PHE A 394 3.76 -2.51 -14.89
CA PHE A 394 4.43 -1.49 -15.69
C PHE A 394 3.86 -0.09 -15.44
N LEU A 395 2.56 0.02 -15.13
CA LEU A 395 1.93 1.29 -14.76
C LEU A 395 2.38 1.73 -13.35
N VAL A 396 2.47 0.80 -12.40
CA VAL A 396 3.03 1.07 -11.06
C VAL A 396 4.46 1.63 -11.15
N ARG A 397 5.27 1.14 -12.10
CA ARG A 397 6.66 1.60 -12.32
C ARG A 397 6.78 3.05 -12.83
N ILE A 398 5.68 3.69 -13.25
CA ILE A 398 5.67 5.10 -13.69
C ILE A 398 5.69 6.05 -12.48
N ASP A 399 5.04 5.67 -11.38
CA ASP A 399 4.97 6.46 -10.13
C ASP A 399 5.95 5.97 -9.05
N GLN A 400 6.18 4.65 -8.96
CA GLN A 400 7.00 4.03 -7.92
C GLN A 400 8.34 3.52 -8.49
N PRO A 401 9.49 3.88 -7.88
CA PRO A 401 10.81 3.56 -8.43
C PRO A 401 11.15 2.06 -8.40
N VAL A 402 10.56 1.31 -7.46
CA VAL A 402 10.83 -0.11 -7.23
C VAL A 402 9.51 -0.82 -6.93
N VAL A 403 9.13 -1.74 -7.83
CA VAL A 403 7.82 -2.43 -7.80
C VAL A 403 7.80 -3.66 -6.88
N HIS A 404 8.96 -4.17 -6.46
CA HIS A 404 9.13 -5.22 -5.43
C HIS A 404 10.62 -5.55 -5.24
N GLY A 405 10.96 -6.18 -4.11
CA GLY A 405 12.29 -6.72 -3.83
C GLY A 405 13.25 -5.71 -3.18
N LEU A 406 14.49 -6.17 -2.95
CA LEU A 406 15.57 -5.36 -2.40
C LEU A 406 16.26 -4.56 -3.50
N SER A 407 16.66 -3.34 -3.19
CA SER A 407 17.31 -2.39 -4.10
C SER A 407 18.24 -1.44 -3.32
N ARG A 408 19.21 -0.82 -4.00
CA ARG A 408 20.12 0.21 -3.43
C ARG A 408 19.87 1.58 -4.06
N HIS A 409 19.94 2.63 -3.25
CA HIS A 409 19.66 4.02 -3.62
C HIS A 409 20.75 4.92 -3.03
N GLY A 410 21.81 5.16 -3.80
CA GLY A 410 23.06 5.71 -3.28
C GLY A 410 23.93 4.64 -2.60
N GLU A 411 24.96 5.08 -1.87
CA GLU A 411 25.98 4.20 -1.29
C GLU A 411 25.49 3.44 -0.04
N ARG A 412 24.59 4.05 0.73
CA ARG A 412 24.15 3.58 2.06
C ARG A 412 22.77 2.95 2.05
N THR A 413 21.79 3.61 1.44
CA THR A 413 20.37 3.29 1.62
C THR A 413 19.93 2.11 0.77
N GLN A 414 19.33 1.12 1.43
CA GLN A 414 18.59 0.06 0.78
C GLN A 414 17.09 0.29 0.90
N LEU A 415 16.33 -0.19 -0.07
CA LEU A 415 14.87 -0.23 -0.04
C LEU A 415 14.43 -1.66 -0.31
N TYR A 416 13.60 -2.19 0.60
CA TYR A 416 12.81 -3.38 0.37
C TYR A 416 11.33 -3.02 0.11
N THR A 417 10.87 -3.26 -1.11
CA THR A 417 9.45 -3.17 -1.46
C THR A 417 8.80 -4.56 -1.36
N SER A 418 7.82 -4.72 -0.46
CA SER A 418 6.98 -5.92 -0.37
C SER A 418 6.03 -6.03 -1.57
N ARG A 419 5.69 -7.26 -1.98
CA ARG A 419 4.53 -7.50 -2.86
C ARG A 419 3.17 -7.43 -2.14
N GLY A 420 3.16 -7.22 -0.82
CA GLY A 420 1.95 -7.19 0.00
C GLY A 420 1.39 -8.57 0.32
N ALA A 421 0.66 -8.67 1.41
CA ALA A 421 0.02 -9.91 1.86
C ALA A 421 -1.38 -10.11 1.27
N GLY A 422 -2.20 -9.06 1.25
CA GLY A 422 -3.58 -9.08 0.76
C GLY A 422 -3.71 -8.75 -0.72
N PHE A 423 -4.82 -8.09 -1.07
CA PHE A 423 -5.08 -7.51 -2.38
C PHE A 423 -5.97 -6.28 -2.18
N TRP A 424 -5.74 -5.17 -2.89
CA TRP A 424 -6.72 -4.08 -2.91
C TRP A 424 -7.78 -4.39 -3.95
N GLY A 425 -9.05 -4.12 -3.65
CA GLY A 425 -10.17 -4.24 -4.61
C GLY A 425 -10.21 -5.61 -5.31
N PRO A 426 -9.87 -5.71 -6.62
CA PRO A 426 -9.94 -6.95 -7.40
C PRO A 426 -9.31 -8.18 -6.72
N PRO A 427 -10.09 -9.24 -6.40
CA PRO A 427 -9.62 -10.41 -5.66
C PRO A 427 -8.88 -11.40 -6.57
N PHE A 428 -7.83 -10.93 -7.25
CA PHE A 428 -7.00 -11.71 -8.16
C PHE A 428 -5.53 -11.27 -8.09
N ARG A 429 -4.60 -12.23 -8.06
CA ARG A 429 -3.15 -12.00 -8.16
C ARG A 429 -2.56 -12.79 -9.33
N VAL A 430 -2.26 -12.13 -10.44
CA VAL A 430 -1.71 -12.75 -11.66
C VAL A 430 -0.27 -12.29 -11.88
N PHE A 431 0.66 -13.24 -11.76
CA PHE A 431 2.12 -13.05 -11.80
C PHE A 431 2.69 -12.07 -10.75
N ALA A 432 1.90 -11.69 -9.74
CA ALA A 432 2.34 -10.97 -8.54
C ALA A 432 1.86 -11.71 -7.27
N PRO A 433 2.50 -12.84 -6.89
CA PRO A 433 2.10 -13.62 -5.72
C PRO A 433 2.25 -12.81 -4.42
N SER A 434 1.35 -13.01 -3.46
CA SER A 434 1.47 -12.38 -2.14
C SER A 434 2.60 -13.00 -1.31
N GLU A 435 3.22 -12.17 -0.48
CA GLU A 435 4.35 -12.56 0.37
C GLU A 435 4.21 -12.06 1.81
N ILE A 436 4.58 -12.90 2.77
CA ILE A 436 5.06 -12.49 4.09
C ILE A 436 6.59 -12.52 3.96
N THR A 437 7.27 -11.40 4.22
CA THR A 437 8.73 -11.35 4.10
C THR A 437 9.37 -11.51 5.46
N LEU A 438 10.39 -12.36 5.57
CA LEU A 438 11.37 -12.36 6.66
C LEU A 438 12.69 -11.81 6.10
N LEU A 439 13.09 -10.65 6.60
CA LEU A 439 14.42 -10.09 6.42
C LEU A 439 15.31 -10.57 7.57
N THR A 440 16.48 -11.13 7.25
CA THR A 440 17.55 -11.35 8.22
C THR A 440 18.51 -10.17 8.11
N LEU A 441 18.63 -9.33 9.13
CA LEU A 441 19.60 -8.23 9.08
C LEU A 441 21.02 -8.78 9.32
N ARG A 442 21.99 -8.30 8.51
CA ARG A 442 23.40 -8.65 8.63
C ARG A 442 24.24 -7.41 8.88
N SER A 443 25.21 -7.55 9.77
CA SER A 443 26.27 -6.57 10.03
C SER A 443 27.21 -6.42 8.83
N GLY A 444 28.04 -5.38 8.84
CA GLY A 444 29.15 -5.26 7.89
C GLY A 444 30.36 -6.15 8.22
N GLY A 445 30.29 -6.93 9.29
CA GLY A 445 31.43 -7.31 10.13
C GLY A 445 32.16 -8.63 9.83
N GLU A 446 32.11 -9.18 8.61
CA GLU A 446 32.90 -10.40 8.32
C GLU A 446 33.43 -10.53 6.88
N ALA A 447 32.71 -10.04 5.87
CA ALA A 447 33.10 -10.19 4.46
C ALA A 447 34.45 -9.50 4.09
N ALA A 448 34.85 -8.44 4.81
CA ALA A 448 36.02 -7.63 4.49
C ALA A 448 37.37 -8.23 4.95
N THR A 449 37.36 -9.27 5.80
CA THR A 449 38.56 -9.81 6.46
C THR A 449 39.24 -10.92 5.66
N ALA A 450 38.47 -11.65 4.84
CA ALA A 450 38.95 -12.77 4.03
C ALA A 450 39.90 -12.30 2.90
N GLU A 451 39.51 -11.28 2.13
CA GLU A 451 40.32 -10.75 1.02
C GLU A 451 41.62 -10.03 1.47
N ARG A 452 41.75 -9.70 2.76
CA ARG A 452 42.95 -9.02 3.31
C ARG A 452 43.94 -9.95 4.02
N THR A 453 43.65 -11.24 4.16
CA THR A 453 44.56 -12.21 4.78
C THR A 453 45.11 -13.24 3.79
N GLY A 454 44.39 -13.56 2.71
CA GLY A 454 44.86 -14.45 1.64
C GLY A 454 45.80 -13.78 0.62
N GLY A 455 46.92 -13.18 1.05
CA GLY A 455 47.73 -12.33 0.16
C GLY A 455 49.22 -12.15 0.47
N ARG A 456 49.86 -13.02 1.28
CA ARG A 456 51.31 -12.89 1.54
C ARG A 456 52.05 -14.19 1.88
N THR A 457 52.11 -15.12 0.93
CA THR A 457 53.17 -16.14 0.87
C THR A 457 54.08 -15.83 -0.31
N ALA A 458 55.25 -15.26 -0.03
CA ALA A 458 56.35 -15.28 -0.98
C ALA A 458 57.14 -16.57 -0.75
N ASP A 459 57.24 -17.40 -1.76
CA ASP A 459 58.47 -18.13 -2.04
C ASP A 459 58.69 -18.13 -3.56
N GLY A 460 59.96 -18.18 -3.97
CA GLY A 460 60.36 -17.90 -5.35
C GLY A 460 61.41 -18.88 -5.85
N THR A 461 60.99 -19.78 -6.73
CA THR A 461 61.89 -20.54 -7.61
C THR A 461 61.48 -20.35 -9.06
N ASP A 462 62.35 -19.69 -9.81
CA ASP A 462 62.40 -19.72 -11.27
C ASP A 462 62.64 -21.16 -11.77
N LEU A 463 62.10 -21.52 -12.94
CA LEU A 463 62.68 -22.47 -13.88
C LEU A 463 61.82 -22.64 -15.16
N THR A 464 62.26 -21.97 -16.24
CA THR A 464 62.28 -22.45 -17.65
C THR A 464 60.99 -22.86 -18.40
N ALA A 465 60.91 -22.40 -19.65
CA ALA A 465 59.89 -22.73 -20.64
C ALA A 465 59.94 -24.19 -21.15
N GLY A 466 58.81 -24.65 -21.70
CA GLY A 466 58.68 -25.87 -22.50
C GLY A 466 57.51 -25.77 -23.50
N THR A 467 57.69 -26.27 -24.72
CA THR A 467 56.74 -26.16 -25.84
C THR A 467 56.29 -27.52 -26.36
N GLY A 468 55.00 -27.64 -26.71
CA GLY A 468 54.33 -28.82 -27.27
C GLY A 468 52.85 -28.78 -26.88
N VAL A 469 51.82 -28.83 -27.74
CA VAL A 469 51.62 -29.32 -29.13
C VAL A 469 51.42 -30.84 -29.25
N ASP A 470 50.19 -31.17 -29.66
CA ASP A 470 49.61 -32.37 -30.29
C ASP A 470 49.25 -33.67 -29.52
N ASP A 471 48.14 -34.22 -30.02
CA ASP A 471 47.56 -35.58 -30.00
C ASP A 471 47.20 -36.32 -28.68
N SER A 472 45.90 -36.29 -28.36
CA SER A 472 45.02 -37.49 -28.39
C SER A 472 43.54 -37.08 -28.53
#